data_AF-A0ABD0N2V7-F1
#
_entry.id   AF-A0ABD0N2V7-F1
#
_cell.length_a   1.000
_cell.length_b   1.000
_cell.length_c   1.000
_cell.angle_alpha   90.00
_cell.angle_beta   90.00
_cell.angle_gamma   90.00
#
_symmetry.space_group_name_H-M   'P 1'
#
loop_
_entity.id
_entity.type
_entity.pdbx_description
1 polymer ?
#
loop_
_entity_poly.entity_id
_entity_poly.type
_entity_poly.pdbx_seq_one_letter_code
_entity_poly.pdbx_strand_id
1 'polypeptide(L)'
;QLCLLLHAENIFHSMADILLKEEDLKFASTMVQTLNTILLTSAELFQLRNQLKDLRTQESCALFCCLYRSWCHNPVATVSLCFLTQNYRHAYDLIQK
;
A
#
# COMPACT_ATOMS: atom_id res chain seq x y z
N GLN A 1 6.71 -1.44 -20.77
CA GLN A 1 5.76 -1.47 -19.63
C GLN A 1 6.36 -2.15 -18.40
N LEU A 2 7.01 -3.32 -18.52
CA LEU A 2 7.64 -4.01 -17.38
C LEU A 2 8.60 -3.13 -16.54
N CYS A 3 9.45 -2.30 -17.17
CA CYS A 3 10.39 -1.45 -16.44
C CYS A 3 9.71 -0.39 -15.56
N LEU A 4 8.57 0.17 -16.00
CA LEU A 4 7.83 1.18 -15.22
C LEU A 4 7.17 0.54 -13.99
N LEU A 5 6.68 -0.69 -14.14
CA LEU A 5 6.08 -1.46 -13.05
C LEU A 5 7.11 -1.80 -11.98
N LEU A 6 8.28 -2.32 -12.39
CA LEU A 6 9.41 -2.60 -11.48
C LEU A 6 9.88 -1.33 -10.78
N HIS A 7 9.90 -0.19 -11.46
CA HIS A 7 10.24 1.08 -10.81
C HIS A 7 9.20 1.48 -9.75
N ALA A 8 7.90 1.38 -10.08
CA ALA A 8 6.85 1.72 -9.14
C ALA A 8 6.87 0.81 -7.90
N GLU A 9 6.97 -0.51 -8.08
CA GLU A 9 7.07 -1.47 -6.99
C GLU A 9 8.25 -1.17 -6.06
N ASN A 10 9.44 -0.95 -6.63
CA ASN A 10 10.64 -0.62 -5.86
C ASN A 10 10.50 0.70 -5.08
N ILE A 11 9.86 1.71 -5.68
CA ILE A 11 9.59 3.00 -5.01
C ILE A 11 8.65 2.79 -3.83
N PHE A 12 7.53 2.10 -4.03
CA PHE A 12 6.55 1.85 -2.97
C PHE A 12 7.14 1.00 -1.84
N HIS A 13 7.95 -0.02 -2.17
CA HIS A 13 8.65 -0.82 -1.17
C HIS A 13 9.63 0.03 -0.36
N SER A 14 10.47 0.84 -1.03
CA SER A 14 11.45 1.69 -0.35
C SER A 14 10.78 2.73 0.54
N MET A 15 9.70 3.36 0.07
CA MET A 15 8.93 4.32 0.86
C MET A 15 8.29 3.65 2.08
N ALA A 16 7.74 2.45 1.93
CA ALA A 16 7.16 1.69 3.04
C ALA A 16 8.21 1.36 4.12
N ASP A 17 9.41 0.93 3.72
CA ASP A 17 10.51 0.64 4.66
C ASP A 17 10.99 1.89 5.41
N ILE A 18 11.03 3.04 4.74
CA ILE A 18 11.38 4.32 5.36
C ILE A 18 10.30 4.74 6.36
N LEU A 19 9.04 4.75 5.92
CA LEU A 19 7.91 5.21 6.73
C LEU A 19 7.65 4.32 7.94
N LEU A 20 7.96 3.02 7.86
CA LEU A 20 7.84 2.10 8.99
C LEU A 20 8.80 2.45 10.15
N LYS A 21 9.92 3.10 9.84
CA LYS A 21 10.95 3.51 10.83
C LYS A 21 10.82 4.97 11.23
N GLU A 22 9.86 5.70 10.67
CA GLU A 22 9.65 7.10 10.94
C GLU A 22 9.08 7.31 12.35
N GLU A 23 9.72 8.18 13.12
CA GLU A 23 9.33 8.46 14.51
C GLU A 23 8.23 9.53 14.56
N ASP A 24 8.23 10.47 13.62
CA ASP A 24 7.13 11.44 13.49
C ASP A 24 5.91 10.78 12.85
N LEU A 25 5.04 10.24 13.71
CA LEU A 25 3.80 9.57 13.29
C LEU A 25 2.87 10.47 12.49
N LYS A 26 2.90 11.80 12.70
CA LYS A 26 2.04 12.73 11.96
C LYS A 26 2.57 12.92 10.54
N PHE A 27 3.88 13.05 10.40
CA PHE A 27 4.53 13.06 9.10
C PHE A 27 4.31 11.73 8.36
N ALA A 28 4.56 10.60 9.04
CA ALA A 28 4.34 9.27 8.48
C ALA A 28 2.90 9.09 7.98
N SER A 29 1.91 9.47 8.78
CA SER A 29 0.49 9.40 8.42
C SER A 29 0.15 10.24 7.18
N THR A 30 0.74 11.44 7.06
CA THR A 30 0.53 12.35 5.92
C THR A 30 1.16 11.79 4.64
N MET A 31 2.36 11.24 4.76
CA MET A 31 3.08 10.60 3.65
C MET A 31 2.34 9.35 3.16
N VAL A 32 1.92 8.48 4.08
CA VAL A 32 1.10 7.31 3.77
C VAL A 32 -0.19 7.71 3.04
N GLN A 33 -0.90 8.75 3.50
CA GLN A 33 -2.10 9.25 2.83
C GLN A 33 -1.80 9.71 1.39
N THR A 34 -0.69 10.40 1.19
CA THR A 34 -0.26 10.90 -0.11
C THR A 34 0.05 9.74 -1.07
N LEU A 35 0.86 8.78 -0.62
CA LEU A 35 1.20 7.57 -1.40
C LEU A 35 -0.03 6.73 -1.71
N ASN A 36 -0.96 6.58 -0.76
CA ASN A 36 -2.22 5.89 -0.99
C ASN A 36 -3.07 6.58 -2.08
N THR A 37 -3.10 7.92 -2.06
CA THR A 37 -3.83 8.69 -3.08
C THR A 37 -3.20 8.50 -4.46
N ILE A 38 -1.87 8.57 -4.54
CA ILE A 38 -1.12 8.29 -5.78
C ILE A 38 -1.40 6.87 -6.26
N LEU A 39 -1.34 5.87 -5.37
CA LEU A 39 -1.61 4.47 -5.67
C LEU A 39 -2.99 4.25 -6.29
N LEU A 40 -4.01 4.95 -5.80
CA LEU A 40 -5.39 4.77 -6.26
C LEU A 40 -5.71 5.55 -7.54
N THR A 41 -5.09 6.71 -7.76
CA THR A 41 -5.49 7.64 -8.83
C THR A 41 -4.57 7.66 -10.04
N SER A 42 -3.27 7.36 -9.86
CA SER A 42 -2.30 7.44 -10.97
C SER A 42 -2.57 6.36 -12.02
N ALA A 43 -2.69 6.76 -13.29
CA ALA A 43 -2.86 5.82 -14.40
C ALA A 43 -1.63 4.89 -14.56
N GLU A 44 -0.44 5.39 -14.24
CA GLU A 44 0.83 4.65 -14.34
C GLU A 44 0.88 3.45 -13.38
N LEU A 45 0.10 3.49 -12.31
CA LEU A 45 0.03 2.44 -11.29
C LEU A 45 -1.08 1.42 -11.55
N PHE A 46 -1.74 1.46 -12.70
CA PHE A 46 -2.82 0.52 -13.03
C PHE A 46 -2.36 -0.94 -12.94
N GLN A 47 -1.17 -1.25 -13.46
CA GLN A 47 -0.61 -2.60 -13.41
C GLN A 47 -0.27 -3.02 -11.97
N LEU A 48 0.31 -2.12 -11.17
CA LEU A 48 0.65 -2.39 -9.76
C LEU A 48 -0.62 -2.65 -8.93
N ARG A 49 -1.68 -1.87 -9.16
CA ARG A 49 -3.00 -2.10 -8.55
C ARG A 49 -3.53 -3.50 -8.88
N ASN A 50 -3.42 -3.94 -10.13
CA ASN A 50 -3.90 -5.28 -10.51
C ASN A 50 -3.05 -6.40 -9.88
N GLN A 51 -1.74 -6.21 -9.73
CA GLN A 51 -0.89 -7.18 -9.02
C GLN A 51 -1.28 -7.28 -7.54
N LEU A 52 -1.43 -6.13 -6.87
CA LEU A 52 -1.86 -6.07 -5.46
C LEU A 52 -3.29 -6.60 -5.26
N LYS A 53 -4.15 -6.47 -6.26
CA LYS A 53 -5.55 -6.92 -6.19
C LYS A 53 -5.68 -8.44 -6.04
N ASP A 54 -4.86 -9.20 -6.74
CA ASP A 54 -4.99 -10.66 -6.78
C ASP A 54 -3.97 -11.40 -5.89
N LEU A 55 -2.90 -10.73 -5.44
CA LEU A 55 -1.86 -11.29 -4.57
C LEU A 55 -1.35 -12.69 -5.00
N ARG A 56 -1.22 -12.91 -6.33
CA ARG A 56 -0.94 -14.25 -6.88
C ARG A 56 0.51 -14.68 -6.73
N THR A 57 1.43 -13.73 -6.58
CA THR A 57 2.87 -14.00 -6.57
C THR A 57 3.48 -13.66 -5.22
N GLN A 58 4.61 -14.30 -4.90
CA GLN A 58 5.32 -14.04 -3.65
C GLN A 58 5.74 -12.57 -3.52
N GLU A 59 6.12 -11.94 -4.63
CA GLU A 59 6.50 -10.53 -4.71
C GLU A 59 5.30 -9.64 -4.38
N SER A 60 4.13 -9.91 -4.98
CA SER A 60 2.91 -9.15 -4.69
C SER A 60 2.46 -9.26 -3.22
N CYS A 61 2.60 -10.44 -2.62
CA CYS A 61 2.34 -10.67 -1.20
C CYS A 61 3.34 -9.94 -0.30
N ALA A 62 4.63 -9.97 -0.66
CA ALA A 62 5.69 -9.28 0.08
C ALA A 62 5.48 -7.76 0.06
N LEU A 63 5.18 -7.21 -1.13
CA LEU A 63 4.85 -5.79 -1.29
C LEU A 63 3.62 -5.41 -0.46
N PHE A 64 2.54 -6.20 -0.52
CA PHE A 64 1.36 -5.97 0.30
C PHE A 64 1.69 -5.96 1.79
N CYS A 65 2.48 -6.92 2.28
CA CYS A 65 2.86 -6.98 3.69
C CYS A 65 3.69 -5.75 4.11
N CYS A 66 4.60 -5.29 3.24
CA CYS A 66 5.43 -4.10 3.48
C CYS A 66 4.56 -2.83 3.55
N LEU A 67 3.68 -2.65 2.56
CA LEU A 67 2.73 -1.54 2.52
C LEU A 67 1.76 -1.58 3.69
N TYR A 68 1.19 -2.73 4.03
CA TYR A 68 0.21 -2.86 5.10
C TYR A 68 0.76 -2.41 6.45
N ARG A 69 2.01 -2.79 6.76
CA ARG A 69 2.68 -2.40 8.03
C ARG A 69 2.89 -0.90 8.14
N SER A 70 3.41 -0.27 7.09
CA SER A 70 3.63 1.18 7.08
C SER A 70 2.30 1.95 6.95
N TRP A 71 1.31 1.40 6.25
CA TRP A 71 0.01 2.05 6.08
C TRP A 71 -0.76 2.14 7.39
N CYS A 72 -0.45 1.30 8.39
CA CYS A 72 -1.04 1.36 9.73
C CYS A 72 -0.84 2.72 10.45
N HIS A 73 0.09 3.57 10.00
CA HIS A 73 0.18 4.97 10.45
C HIS A 73 -1.01 5.83 10.02
N ASN A 74 -1.85 5.35 9.10
CA ASN A 74 -3.10 5.99 8.68
C ASN A 74 -4.23 4.96 8.50
N PRO A 75 -5.29 4.99 9.33
CA PRO A 75 -6.35 4.00 9.29
C PRO A 75 -7.16 4.04 7.97
N VAL A 76 -7.38 5.23 7.40
CA VAL A 76 -8.10 5.39 6.13
C VAL A 76 -7.31 4.75 4.98
N ALA A 77 -6.00 4.97 4.95
CA ALA A 77 -5.13 4.36 3.96
C ALA A 77 -5.07 2.83 4.12
N THR A 78 -4.97 2.33 5.36
CA THR A 78 -4.95 0.88 5.65
C THR A 78 -6.21 0.18 5.14
N VAL A 79 -7.37 0.74 5.45
CA VAL A 79 -8.66 0.21 4.98
C VAL A 79 -8.75 0.27 3.45
N SER A 80 -8.30 1.38 2.84
CA SER A 80 -8.26 1.52 1.37
C SER A 80 -7.39 0.43 0.72
N LEU A 81 -6.23 0.12 1.31
CA LEU A 81 -5.35 -0.94 0.83
C LEU A 81 -5.98 -2.33 0.97
N CYS A 82 -6.72 -2.58 2.05
CA CYS A 82 -7.45 -3.84 2.23
C CYS A 82 -8.56 -4.01 1.18
N PHE A 83 -9.27 -2.94 0.84
CA PHE A 83 -10.26 -2.96 -0.24
C PHE A 83 -9.62 -3.18 -1.62
N LEU A 84 -8.48 -2.55 -1.89
CA LEU A 84 -7.74 -2.75 -3.14
C LEU A 84 -7.31 -4.21 -3.34
N THR A 85 -6.88 -4.86 -2.26
CA THR A 85 -6.36 -6.24 -2.25
C THR A 85 -7.44 -7.32 -2.03
N GLN A 86 -8.72 -6.95 -2.10
CA GLN A 86 -9.87 -7.84 -1.89
C GLN A 86 -9.90 -8.53 -0.50
N ASN A 87 -9.18 -7.99 0.47
CA ASN A 87 -9.17 -8.47 1.86
C ASN A 87 -10.36 -7.89 2.64
N TYR A 88 -11.58 -8.07 2.12
CA TYR A 88 -12.80 -7.46 2.64
C TYR A 88 -13.12 -7.87 4.08
N ARG A 89 -12.84 -9.12 4.45
CA ARG A 89 -13.05 -9.63 5.81
C ARG A 89 -12.13 -8.94 6.81
N HIS A 90 -10.86 -8.77 6.44
CA HIS A 90 -9.88 -8.07 7.25
C HIS A 90 -10.19 -6.56 7.37
N ALA A 91 -10.65 -5.94 6.27
CA ALA A 91 -11.12 -4.55 6.29
C ALA A 91 -12.30 -4.37 7.24
N TYR A 92 -13.26 -5.31 7.25
CA TYR A 92 -14.40 -5.28 8.15
C TYR A 92 -13.97 -5.39 9.62
N ASP A 93 -13.07 -6.32 9.93
CA ASP A 93 -12.54 -6.51 11.30
C ASP A 93 -11.78 -5.27 11.81
N LEU A 94 -11.10 -4.53 10.91
CA LEU A 94 -10.44 -3.27 11.23
C LEU A 94 -11.43 -2.13 11.52
N ILE A 95 -12.59 -2.10 10.87
CA ILE A 95 -13.63 -1.06 11.08
C ILE A 95 -14.47 -1.34 12.32
N GLN A 96 -14.61 -2.60 12.72
CA GLN A 96 -15.37 -3.02 13.92
C GLN A 96 -14.63 -2.74 15.24
N LYS A 97 -13.34 -2.40 15.21
CA LYS A 97 -12.53 -2.02 16.38
C LYS A 97 -12.40 -0.51 16.51
#